data_AF-A0AA89B262-F1
#
_entry.id   AF-A0AA89B262-F1
#
_cell.length_a   1.000
_cell.length_b   1.000
_cell.length_c   1.000
_cell.angle_alpha   90.00
_cell.angle_beta   90.00
_cell.angle_gamma   90.00
#
_symmetry.space_group_name_H-M   'P 1'
#
loop_
_entity.id
_entity.type
_entity.pdbx_description
1 polymer ?
#
loop_
_entity_poly.entity_id
_entity_poly.type
_entity_poly.pdbx_seq_one_letter_code
_entity_poly.pdbx_strand_id
1 'polypeptide(L)'
;MAARAYSSSIGLPYDNTTITAILHYNLNYHPSSPPKRPSLPYYNDTSSAFRFLGQFKSLNSDDYQDLVPLNVTRMVTTVSMNAFPCVSPTNASCEGPNATRLAASMNNISFENPDIAILQAYYKHIKGVFGTNFPSYPPFVFNFTADYMPLELEVPRLGTEVKVLKYNTSLEVVMQGTNLLVGIDHPMHLHGNSFYVVGYRFGNFDEKKDPLAYNLKDPPLRNTAAVPKNGWIAIRFRTNNPGVWLMDCHSERHHTWGMDMVFIVKNGECPDESILPPPPDMPQC
;
A
#
# COMPACT_ATOMS: atom_id res chain seq x y z
N MET A 1 -11.30 11.18 -25.15
CA MET A 1 -10.98 10.68 -23.80
C MET A 1 -10.49 11.83 -22.93
N ALA A 2 -10.76 11.79 -21.63
CA ALA A 2 -10.23 12.75 -20.68
C ALA A 2 -9.92 12.04 -19.36
N ALA A 3 -8.91 12.50 -18.63
CA ALA A 3 -8.59 12.04 -17.29
C ALA A 3 -8.22 13.23 -16.40
N ARG A 4 -8.59 13.14 -15.12
CA ARG A 4 -8.22 14.11 -14.08
C ARG A 4 -7.65 13.36 -12.90
N ALA A 5 -6.82 14.03 -12.12
CA ALA A 5 -6.37 13.49 -10.84
C ALA A 5 -7.57 13.23 -9.91
N TYR A 6 -7.54 12.08 -9.25
CA TYR A 6 -8.35 11.82 -8.06
C TYR A 6 -7.52 12.21 -6.84
N SER A 7 -8.10 13.00 -5.93
CA SER A 7 -7.43 13.41 -4.69
C SER A 7 -8.40 13.36 -3.52
N SER A 8 -8.07 12.55 -2.52
CA SER A 8 -8.77 12.47 -1.24
C SER A 8 -8.21 13.45 -0.19
N SER A 9 -7.16 14.21 -0.54
CA SER A 9 -6.50 15.16 0.35
C SER A 9 -7.35 16.40 0.56
N ILE A 10 -7.32 16.93 1.78
CA ILE A 10 -8.01 18.16 2.16
C ILE A 10 -6.95 19.20 2.49
N GLY A 11 -7.00 20.36 1.83
CA GLY A 11 -6.08 21.47 2.08
C GLY A 11 -4.65 21.30 1.56
N LEU A 12 -4.34 20.20 0.85
CA LEU A 12 -3.05 20.01 0.19
C LEU A 12 -3.13 20.38 -1.30
N PRO A 13 -2.20 21.21 -1.82
CA PRO A 13 -2.17 21.54 -3.23
C PRO A 13 -1.80 20.31 -4.07
N TYR A 14 -2.44 20.19 -5.22
CA TYR A 14 -2.15 19.17 -6.23
C TYR A 14 -2.37 19.77 -7.63
N ASP A 15 -1.79 19.13 -8.64
CA ASP A 15 -2.04 19.51 -10.03
C ASP A 15 -3.45 19.05 -10.43
N ASN A 16 -4.36 20.03 -10.60
CA ASN A 16 -5.76 19.80 -10.96
C ASN A 16 -6.02 19.93 -12.47
N THR A 17 -4.98 19.83 -13.30
CA THR A 17 -5.14 19.83 -14.76
C THR A 17 -5.86 18.57 -15.25
N THR A 18 -6.71 18.75 -16.25
CA THR A 18 -7.38 17.63 -16.94
C THR A 18 -6.62 17.34 -18.23
N ILE A 19 -6.09 16.12 -18.36
CA ILE A 19 -5.46 15.66 -19.59
C ILE A 19 -6.54 15.15 -20.56
N THR A 20 -6.36 15.37 -21.86
CA THR A 20 -7.31 14.93 -22.89
C THR A 20 -6.60 14.27 -24.04
N ALA A 21 -7.28 13.32 -24.67
CA ALA A 21 -6.84 12.64 -25.89
C ALA A 21 -8.03 12.51 -26.86
N ILE A 22 -7.76 12.59 -28.16
CA ILE A 22 -8.81 12.54 -29.19
C ILE A 22 -8.91 11.11 -29.71
N LEU A 23 -10.11 10.53 -29.66
CA LEU A 23 -10.44 9.30 -30.37
C LEU A 23 -11.03 9.70 -31.73
N HIS A 24 -10.34 9.34 -32.81
CA HIS A 24 -10.74 9.68 -34.18
C HIS A 24 -11.19 8.41 -34.92
N TYR A 25 -12.40 8.46 -35.51
CA TYR A 25 -12.93 7.40 -36.36
C TYR A 25 -12.59 7.71 -37.82
N ASN A 26 -11.83 6.82 -38.48
CA ASN A 26 -11.30 7.04 -39.84
C ASN A 26 -12.29 6.83 -40.99
N LEU A 27 -13.53 6.39 -40.72
CA LEU A 27 -14.59 6.25 -41.72
C LEU A 27 -15.24 7.61 -41.98
N ASN A 28 -16.08 7.75 -43.03
CA ASN A 28 -16.83 8.96 -43.43
C ASN A 28 -17.67 9.59 -42.30
N TYR A 29 -16.99 10.11 -41.30
CA TYR A 29 -17.49 10.66 -40.07
C TYR A 29 -16.94 12.07 -39.99
N HIS A 30 -17.85 13.05 -39.94
CA HIS A 30 -17.49 14.43 -39.70
C HIS A 30 -17.48 14.65 -38.19
N PRO A 31 -16.32 14.69 -37.51
CA PRO A 31 -16.28 14.85 -36.07
C PRO A 31 -16.84 16.22 -35.66
N SER A 32 -17.58 16.23 -34.55
CA SER A 32 -17.99 17.47 -33.90
C SER A 32 -16.76 18.31 -33.52
N SER A 33 -16.80 19.61 -33.79
CA SER A 33 -15.77 20.56 -33.36
C SER A 33 -16.39 21.59 -32.39
N PRO A 34 -15.97 21.63 -31.12
CA PRO A 34 -14.93 20.81 -30.50
C PRO A 34 -15.37 19.35 -30.25
N PRO A 35 -14.43 18.40 -30.09
CA PRO A 35 -14.75 17.02 -29.75
C PRO A 35 -15.58 16.92 -28.45
N LYS A 36 -16.60 16.06 -28.45
CA LYS A 36 -17.42 15.80 -27.25
C LYS A 36 -16.53 15.31 -26.10
N ARG A 37 -16.59 16.00 -24.96
CA ARG A 37 -15.85 15.62 -23.75
C ARG A 37 -16.70 14.68 -22.88
N PRO A 38 -16.11 13.65 -22.25
CA PRO A 38 -16.82 12.85 -21.26
C PRO A 38 -17.09 13.66 -20.00
N SER A 39 -18.16 13.31 -19.28
CA SER A 39 -18.36 13.78 -17.91
C SER A 39 -17.42 13.00 -16.99
N LEU A 40 -16.64 13.70 -16.18
CA LEU A 40 -15.75 13.10 -15.19
C LEU A 40 -16.30 13.38 -13.79
N PRO A 41 -16.29 12.39 -12.87
CA PRO A 41 -16.60 12.63 -11.46
C PRO A 41 -15.78 13.77 -10.88
N TYR A 42 -16.28 14.41 -9.82
CA TYR A 42 -15.50 15.42 -9.13
C TYR A 42 -14.21 14.81 -8.54
N TYR A 43 -13.12 15.57 -8.47
CA TYR A 43 -11.79 15.02 -8.14
C TYR A 43 -11.71 14.35 -6.76
N ASN A 44 -12.59 14.74 -5.83
CA ASN A 44 -12.66 14.21 -4.46
C ASN A 44 -13.85 13.24 -4.25
N ASP A 45 -14.48 12.75 -5.32
CA ASP A 45 -15.59 11.80 -5.23
C ASP A 45 -15.08 10.39 -4.89
N THR A 46 -14.65 10.21 -3.64
CA THR A 46 -14.16 8.94 -3.08
C THR A 46 -15.20 7.83 -3.21
N SER A 47 -16.50 8.17 -3.09
CA SER A 47 -17.57 7.19 -3.21
C SER A 47 -17.64 6.61 -4.63
N SER A 48 -17.56 7.43 -5.67
CA SER A 48 -17.51 6.96 -7.05
C SER A 48 -16.23 6.18 -7.35
N ALA A 49 -15.09 6.63 -6.82
CA ALA A 49 -13.80 5.94 -7.00
C ALA A 49 -13.83 4.50 -6.44
N PHE A 50 -14.21 4.34 -5.17
CA PHE A 50 -14.27 3.01 -4.54
C PHE A 50 -15.41 2.14 -5.05
N ARG A 51 -16.53 2.73 -5.47
CA ARG A 51 -17.59 1.98 -6.17
C ARG A 51 -17.08 1.36 -7.47
N PHE A 52 -16.29 2.10 -8.25
CA PHE A 52 -15.68 1.58 -9.48
C PHE A 52 -14.64 0.50 -9.16
N LEU A 53 -13.73 0.75 -8.21
CA LEU A 53 -12.71 -0.24 -7.80
C LEU A 53 -13.34 -1.53 -7.27
N GLY A 54 -14.45 -1.43 -6.53
CA GLY A 54 -15.19 -2.56 -5.99
C GLY A 54 -15.93 -3.42 -7.02
N GLN A 55 -15.99 -2.99 -8.28
CA GLN A 55 -16.55 -3.79 -9.38
C GLN A 55 -15.55 -4.77 -9.98
N PHE A 56 -14.25 -4.62 -9.68
CA PHE A 56 -13.23 -5.50 -10.21
C PHE A 56 -13.39 -6.92 -9.65
N LYS A 57 -13.29 -7.88 -10.56
CA LYS A 57 -13.35 -9.31 -10.30
C LYS A 57 -12.33 -9.99 -11.19
N SER A 58 -11.77 -11.09 -10.71
CA SER A 58 -11.03 -12.00 -11.56
C SER A 58 -11.97 -12.70 -12.54
N LEU A 59 -11.42 -13.18 -13.66
CA LEU A 59 -12.20 -13.90 -14.69
C LEU A 59 -12.80 -15.20 -14.13
N ASN A 60 -12.03 -15.90 -13.27
CA ASN A 60 -12.35 -17.16 -12.62
C ASN A 60 -13.18 -18.14 -13.48
N SER A 61 -12.54 -18.76 -14.46
CA SER A 61 -13.14 -19.77 -15.35
C SER A 61 -12.40 -21.10 -15.24
N ASP A 62 -12.89 -22.15 -15.91
CA ASP A 62 -12.24 -23.46 -15.91
C ASP A 62 -10.78 -23.40 -16.40
N ASP A 63 -10.50 -22.54 -17.37
CA ASP A 63 -9.15 -22.29 -17.91
C ASP A 63 -8.29 -21.35 -17.05
N TYR A 64 -8.92 -20.54 -16.19
CA TYR A 64 -8.27 -19.49 -15.39
C TYR A 64 -8.82 -19.49 -13.96
N GLN A 65 -8.52 -20.56 -13.23
CA GLN A 65 -9.03 -20.74 -11.87
C GLN A 65 -8.31 -19.83 -10.86
N ASP A 66 -9.10 -19.11 -10.06
CA ASP A 66 -8.56 -18.39 -8.91
C ASP A 66 -8.21 -19.38 -7.77
N LEU A 67 -7.01 -19.22 -7.22
CA LEU A 67 -6.51 -19.99 -6.08
C LEU A 67 -6.54 -19.14 -4.81
N VAL A 68 -7.72 -18.62 -4.48
CA VAL A 68 -7.91 -17.76 -3.29
C VAL A 68 -7.60 -18.55 -2.02
N PRO A 69 -6.63 -18.13 -1.18
CA PRO A 69 -6.36 -18.81 0.07
C PRO A 69 -7.56 -18.72 1.04
N LEU A 70 -8.08 -19.86 1.50
CA LEU A 70 -9.23 -19.91 2.40
C LEU A 70 -8.83 -19.92 3.89
N ASN A 71 -7.83 -20.74 4.23
CA ASN A 71 -7.27 -20.83 5.58
C ASN A 71 -6.06 -19.91 5.68
N VAL A 72 -6.19 -18.82 6.43
CA VAL A 72 -5.21 -17.74 6.46
C VAL A 72 -4.73 -17.41 7.87
N THR A 73 -3.47 -17.03 7.98
CA THR A 73 -2.95 -16.29 9.12
C THR A 73 -3.18 -14.81 8.87
N ARG A 74 -3.83 -14.09 9.79
CA ARG A 74 -4.14 -12.68 9.63
C ARG A 74 -3.09 -11.78 10.30
N MET A 75 -2.81 -10.65 9.64
CA MET A 75 -2.21 -9.47 10.25
C MET A 75 -3.01 -8.21 9.86
N VAL A 76 -3.01 -7.22 10.74
CA VAL A 76 -3.60 -5.90 10.53
C VAL A 76 -2.47 -4.88 10.59
N THR A 77 -2.37 -4.02 9.59
CA THR A 77 -1.40 -2.94 9.54
C THR A 77 -2.08 -1.61 9.30
N THR A 78 -1.78 -0.59 10.10
CA THR A 78 -2.23 0.78 9.80
C THR A 78 -1.32 1.40 8.76
N VAL A 79 -1.89 2.20 7.86
CA VAL A 79 -1.15 3.08 6.95
C VAL A 79 -1.51 4.53 7.30
N SER A 80 -0.47 5.33 7.57
CA SER A 80 -0.65 6.63 8.21
C SER A 80 0.26 7.69 7.60
N MET A 81 -0.30 8.87 7.40
CA MET A 81 0.50 10.10 7.30
C MET A 81 0.93 10.51 8.69
N ASN A 82 2.14 11.03 8.80
CA ASN A 82 2.79 11.30 10.07
C ASN A 82 3.67 12.55 9.96
N ALA A 83 4.22 12.97 11.09
CA ALA A 83 5.18 14.06 11.12
C ALA A 83 6.24 13.85 12.21
N PHE A 84 7.46 14.28 11.93
CA PHE A 84 8.50 14.43 12.93
C PHE A 84 8.62 15.90 13.37
N PRO A 85 8.98 16.16 14.64
CA PRO A 85 9.43 17.48 15.05
C PRO A 85 10.52 18.01 14.09
N CYS A 86 10.43 19.29 13.74
CA CYS A 86 11.44 19.91 12.89
C CYS A 86 12.70 20.17 13.73
N VAL A 87 13.69 19.29 13.60
CA VAL A 87 15.00 19.46 14.22
C VAL A 87 15.97 19.90 13.13
N SER A 88 16.28 21.19 13.07
CA SER A 88 17.27 21.72 12.12
C SER A 88 18.52 22.21 12.86
N PRO A 89 19.72 21.72 12.51
CA PRO A 89 20.98 22.25 13.02
C PRO A 89 21.27 23.68 12.53
N THR A 90 20.56 24.15 11.50
CA THR A 90 20.84 25.42 10.79
C THR A 90 19.72 26.45 10.97
N ASN A 91 18.84 26.30 11.96
CA ASN A 91 17.63 27.12 12.14
C ASN A 91 16.68 27.13 10.92
N ALA A 92 16.76 26.13 10.05
CA ALA A 92 15.82 25.99 8.94
C ALA A 92 14.42 25.60 9.47
N SER A 93 13.38 26.26 8.95
CA SER A 93 11.98 25.94 9.23
C SER A 93 11.49 24.80 8.32
N CYS A 94 10.63 23.93 8.83
CA CYS A 94 9.93 22.93 8.02
C CYS A 94 8.57 23.47 7.54
N GLU A 95 8.16 23.03 6.35
CA GLU A 95 6.92 23.49 5.69
C GLU A 95 5.71 22.58 5.96
N GLY A 96 5.89 21.51 6.73
CA GLY A 96 4.79 20.63 7.09
C GLY A 96 3.80 21.29 8.06
N PRO A 97 2.64 20.66 8.31
CA PRO A 97 1.67 21.14 9.29
C PRO A 97 2.33 21.42 10.64
N ASN A 98 1.97 22.54 11.28
CA ASN A 98 2.58 22.97 12.55
C ASN A 98 4.12 23.10 12.52
N ALA A 99 4.67 23.47 11.35
CA ALA A 99 6.12 23.58 11.11
C ALA A 99 6.89 22.28 11.41
N THR A 100 6.27 21.13 11.14
CA THR A 100 6.87 19.80 11.30
C THR A 100 7.46 19.29 9.98
N ARG A 101 8.26 18.21 10.05
CA ARG A 101 8.75 17.48 8.88
C ARG A 101 7.80 16.34 8.56
N LEU A 102 7.23 16.32 7.36
CA LEU A 102 6.33 15.24 6.92
C LEU A 102 7.02 13.87 6.96
N ALA A 103 6.25 12.87 7.35
CA ALA A 103 6.61 11.47 7.43
C ALA A 103 5.42 10.60 7.05
N ALA A 104 5.65 9.30 6.93
CA ALA A 104 4.62 8.30 6.77
C ALA A 104 5.06 7.01 7.46
N SER A 105 4.10 6.14 7.77
CA SER A 105 4.42 4.90 8.47
C SER A 105 3.46 3.76 8.17
N MET A 106 3.95 2.55 8.43
CA MET A 106 3.13 1.35 8.57
C MET A 106 3.24 0.85 10.02
N ASN A 107 2.10 0.64 10.71
CA ASN A 107 2.06 0.28 12.13
C ASN A 107 2.92 1.19 13.05
N ASN A 108 2.90 2.50 12.78
CA ASN A 108 3.67 3.52 13.50
C ASN A 108 5.20 3.37 13.39
N ILE A 109 5.68 2.63 12.39
CA ILE A 109 7.09 2.53 12.02
C ILE A 109 7.27 3.25 10.69
N SER A 110 8.03 4.34 10.70
CA SER A 110 8.47 5.06 9.52
C SER A 110 9.76 4.40 9.04
N PHE A 111 9.70 3.75 7.89
CA PHE A 111 10.77 2.93 7.35
C PHE A 111 12.00 3.78 6.99
N GLU A 112 13.17 3.31 7.42
CA GLU A 112 14.45 3.93 7.08
C GLU A 112 15.25 2.97 6.19
N ASN A 113 15.68 3.44 5.03
CA ASN A 113 16.50 2.65 4.12
C ASN A 113 17.88 2.38 4.77
N PRO A 114 18.31 1.12 4.88
CA PRO A 114 19.63 0.81 5.39
C PRO A 114 20.72 1.06 4.32
N ASP A 115 21.94 1.33 4.77
CA ASP A 115 23.11 1.46 3.87
C ASP A 115 23.46 0.14 3.16
N ILE A 116 23.12 -1.00 3.79
CA ILE A 116 23.30 -2.34 3.21
C ILE A 116 21.93 -2.87 2.78
N ALA A 117 21.78 -3.25 1.52
CA ALA A 117 20.54 -3.82 1.01
C ALA A 117 20.05 -5.00 1.89
N ILE A 118 18.76 -5.01 2.24
CA ILE A 118 18.18 -6.05 3.13
C ILE A 118 18.38 -7.45 2.55
N LEU A 119 18.25 -7.62 1.23
CA LEU A 119 18.51 -8.90 0.56
C LEU A 119 19.96 -9.36 0.76
N GLN A 120 20.94 -8.47 0.61
CA GLN A 120 22.35 -8.78 0.85
C GLN A 120 22.59 -9.14 2.31
N ALA A 121 22.04 -8.36 3.24
CA ALA A 121 22.17 -8.61 4.67
C ALA A 121 21.54 -9.94 5.07
N TYR A 122 20.36 -10.25 4.54
CA TYR A 122 19.68 -11.52 4.76
C TYR A 122 20.49 -12.72 4.21
N TYR A 123 20.94 -12.62 2.95
CA TYR A 123 21.67 -13.70 2.28
C TYR A 123 23.04 -13.97 2.92
N LYS A 124 23.78 -12.91 3.29
CA LYS A 124 25.12 -13.01 3.91
C LYS A 124 25.07 -13.08 5.45
N HIS A 125 23.89 -13.12 6.06
CA HIS A 125 23.69 -13.11 7.51
C HIS A 125 24.38 -11.93 8.25
N ILE A 126 24.37 -10.74 7.64
CA ILE A 126 24.93 -9.52 8.22
C ILE A 126 24.00 -9.02 9.33
N LYS A 127 24.53 -8.85 10.54
CA LYS A 127 23.78 -8.40 11.71
C LYS A 127 23.69 -6.87 11.75
N GLY A 128 22.62 -6.35 12.37
CA GLY A 128 22.47 -4.91 12.64
C GLY A 128 21.88 -4.08 11.49
N VAL A 129 21.53 -4.70 10.36
CA VAL A 129 20.97 -3.99 9.19
C VAL A 129 19.46 -3.79 9.29
N PHE A 130 18.74 -4.76 9.84
CA PHE A 130 17.29 -4.70 10.02
C PHE A 130 16.85 -5.46 11.27
N GLY A 131 15.73 -5.03 11.86
CA GLY A 131 15.00 -5.75 12.88
C GLY A 131 13.99 -6.73 12.26
N THR A 132 13.59 -7.77 13.00
CA THR A 132 12.62 -8.79 12.53
C THR A 132 11.27 -8.67 13.23
N ASN A 133 11.04 -7.55 13.92
CA ASN A 133 9.93 -7.37 14.85
C ASN A 133 8.83 -6.48 14.25
N PHE A 134 8.62 -6.51 12.94
CA PHE A 134 7.47 -5.82 12.36
C PHE A 134 6.17 -6.41 12.95
N PRO A 135 5.34 -5.60 13.64
CA PRO A 135 4.23 -6.11 14.40
C PRO A 135 3.10 -6.57 13.48
N SER A 136 2.44 -7.68 13.84
CA SER A 136 1.28 -8.19 13.08
C SER A 136 0.00 -7.39 13.31
N TYR A 137 -0.02 -6.52 14.32
CA TYR A 137 -1.16 -5.68 14.69
C TYR A 137 -0.63 -4.29 15.08
N PRO A 138 -1.45 -3.23 14.92
CA PRO A 138 -1.04 -1.89 15.31
C PRO A 138 -0.65 -1.85 16.80
N PRO A 139 0.48 -1.23 17.17
CA PRO A 139 0.93 -1.17 18.56
C PRO A 139 -0.03 -0.36 19.45
N PHE A 140 -0.80 0.54 18.84
CA PHE A 140 -1.82 1.35 19.51
C PHE A 140 -3.14 1.20 18.78
N VAL A 141 -4.18 0.78 19.51
CA VAL A 141 -5.53 0.66 18.97
C VAL A 141 -6.32 1.90 19.38
N PHE A 142 -6.85 2.61 18.39
CA PHE A 142 -7.70 3.78 18.56
C PHE A 142 -8.77 3.79 17.46
N ASN A 143 -9.64 4.79 17.46
CA ASN A 143 -10.57 4.98 16.35
C ASN A 143 -9.80 5.54 15.14
N PHE A 144 -9.27 4.65 14.29
CA PHE A 144 -8.39 4.99 13.16
C PHE A 144 -9.02 5.95 12.15
N THR A 145 -10.34 5.97 12.05
CA THR A 145 -11.09 6.83 11.13
C THR A 145 -11.85 7.96 11.84
N ALA A 146 -11.43 8.35 13.05
CA ALA A 146 -12.00 9.52 13.73
C ALA A 146 -11.72 10.82 12.94
N ASP A 147 -12.63 11.80 13.01
CA ASP A 147 -12.43 13.11 12.36
C ASP A 147 -11.32 13.93 13.03
N TYR A 148 -11.10 13.72 14.33
CA TYR A 148 -10.09 14.39 15.14
C TYR A 148 -9.16 13.37 15.79
N MET A 149 -7.86 13.51 15.53
CA MET A 149 -6.83 12.63 16.06
C MET A 149 -5.98 13.33 17.14
N PRO A 150 -5.57 12.60 18.19
CA PRO A 150 -4.56 13.09 19.12
C PRO A 150 -3.23 13.34 18.41
N LEU A 151 -2.62 14.51 18.63
CA LEU A 151 -1.33 14.89 18.03
C LEU A 151 -0.20 13.94 18.45
N GLU A 152 -0.31 13.32 19.62
CA GLU A 152 0.68 12.39 20.16
C GLU A 152 0.82 11.11 19.32
N LEU A 153 -0.21 10.79 18.51
CA LEU A 153 -0.19 9.65 17.60
C LEU A 153 0.42 9.98 16.23
N GLU A 154 0.69 11.26 15.93
CA GLU A 154 1.21 11.67 14.63
C GLU A 154 2.72 11.44 14.49
N VAL A 155 3.45 11.29 15.60
CA VAL A 155 4.90 11.06 15.60
C VAL A 155 5.22 9.56 15.56
N PRO A 156 5.79 9.06 14.45
CA PRO A 156 6.11 7.65 14.32
C PRO A 156 7.48 7.35 14.90
N ARG A 157 7.80 6.06 15.04
CA ARG A 157 9.16 5.59 15.33
C ARG A 157 9.91 5.35 14.03
N LEU A 158 11.15 5.82 13.91
CA LEU A 158 12.03 5.41 12.81
C LEU A 158 12.48 3.96 13.00
N GLY A 159 12.55 3.19 11.92
CA GLY A 159 13.21 1.90 11.96
C GLY A 159 13.10 1.07 10.68
N THR A 160 14.10 0.23 10.46
CA THR A 160 14.15 -0.76 9.39
C THR A 160 13.67 -2.11 9.94
N GLU A 161 12.36 -2.34 9.92
CA GLU A 161 11.76 -3.58 10.45
C GLU A 161 11.20 -4.45 9.32
N VAL A 162 11.45 -5.76 9.40
CA VAL A 162 10.95 -6.75 8.44
C VAL A 162 10.02 -7.74 9.11
N LYS A 163 9.13 -8.34 8.32
CA LYS A 163 8.29 -9.47 8.72
C LYS A 163 8.81 -10.75 8.07
N VAL A 164 9.40 -11.63 8.89
CA VAL A 164 9.86 -12.94 8.41
C VAL A 164 8.68 -13.92 8.35
N LEU A 165 8.45 -14.52 7.19
CA LEU A 165 7.37 -15.47 6.91
C LEU A 165 7.95 -16.81 6.46
N LYS A 166 7.26 -17.89 6.81
CA LYS A 166 7.59 -19.22 6.30
C LYS A 166 7.12 -19.35 4.85
N TYR A 167 7.85 -20.14 4.06
CA TYR A 167 7.39 -20.55 2.73
C TYR A 167 5.99 -21.18 2.80
N ASN A 168 5.19 -20.98 1.75
CA ASN A 168 3.87 -21.59 1.57
C ASN A 168 2.82 -21.23 2.65
N THR A 169 3.01 -20.13 3.38
CA THR A 169 2.01 -19.60 4.32
C THR A 169 0.93 -18.86 3.56
N SER A 170 -0.33 -19.12 3.88
CA SER A 170 -1.46 -18.35 3.38
C SER A 170 -1.70 -17.15 4.32
N LEU A 171 -1.49 -15.94 3.83
CA LEU A 171 -1.54 -14.71 4.62
C LEU A 171 -2.75 -13.86 4.23
N GLU A 172 -3.43 -13.31 5.22
CA GLU A 172 -4.34 -12.19 5.06
C GLU A 172 -3.72 -10.94 5.67
N VAL A 173 -3.58 -9.90 4.86
CA VAL A 173 -3.12 -8.58 5.31
C VAL A 173 -4.29 -7.61 5.20
N VAL A 174 -4.72 -7.09 6.34
CA VAL A 174 -5.68 -6.00 6.38
C VAL A 174 -4.91 -4.70 6.52
N MET A 175 -5.04 -3.81 5.54
CA MET A 175 -4.45 -2.47 5.58
C MET A 175 -5.54 -1.48 5.98
N GLN A 176 -5.39 -0.88 7.15
CA GLN A 176 -6.30 0.10 7.74
C GLN A 176 -5.77 1.51 7.48
N GLY A 177 -6.48 2.30 6.68
CA GLY A 177 -6.22 3.73 6.55
C GLY A 177 -6.55 4.47 7.83
N THR A 178 -5.81 5.55 8.08
CA THR A 178 -6.02 6.41 9.26
C THR A 178 -6.21 7.87 8.84
N ASN A 179 -6.89 8.64 9.69
CA ASN A 179 -6.98 10.09 9.54
C ASN A 179 -5.86 10.87 10.26
N LEU A 180 -4.75 10.22 10.62
CA LEU A 180 -3.61 10.93 11.23
C LEU A 180 -3.08 12.01 10.27
N LEU A 181 -2.75 13.18 10.84
CA LEU A 181 -2.28 14.35 10.14
C LEU A 181 -3.25 14.81 9.03
N VAL A 182 -2.95 14.45 7.78
CA VAL A 182 -3.76 14.71 6.60
C VAL A 182 -4.11 13.36 5.99
N GLY A 183 -5.16 12.71 6.53
CA GLY A 183 -5.63 11.42 6.03
C GLY A 183 -5.86 11.46 4.52
N ILE A 184 -5.29 10.51 3.80
CA ILE A 184 -5.38 10.35 2.34
C ILE A 184 -5.42 8.88 1.95
N ASP A 185 -5.81 8.61 0.71
CA ASP A 185 -5.86 7.24 0.19
C ASP A 185 -4.47 6.81 -0.25
N HIS A 186 -4.15 5.53 -0.02
CA HIS A 186 -2.80 4.99 -0.23
C HIS A 186 -2.83 3.84 -1.24
N PRO A 187 -2.25 3.97 -2.44
CA PRO A 187 -2.08 2.84 -3.34
C PRO A 187 -0.96 1.93 -2.81
N MET A 188 -1.31 0.85 -2.12
CA MET A 188 -0.32 -0.07 -1.55
C MET A 188 0.06 -1.14 -2.57
N HIS A 189 1.35 -1.29 -2.80
CA HIS A 189 1.96 -2.25 -3.72
C HIS A 189 2.70 -3.34 -2.94
N LEU A 190 2.74 -4.56 -3.49
CA LEU A 190 3.54 -5.65 -2.97
C LEU A 190 4.44 -6.21 -4.07
N HIS A 191 5.74 -6.20 -3.82
CA HIS A 191 6.72 -6.83 -4.69
C HIS A 191 6.65 -8.36 -4.61
N GLY A 192 7.09 -9.02 -5.69
CA GLY A 192 7.25 -10.48 -5.76
C GLY A 192 5.95 -11.29 -5.77
N ASN A 193 4.79 -10.66 -5.55
CA ASN A 193 3.51 -11.34 -5.45
C ASN A 193 2.39 -10.49 -6.08
N SER A 194 1.42 -11.16 -6.69
CA SER A 194 0.06 -10.61 -6.76
C SER A 194 -0.76 -11.16 -5.59
N PHE A 195 -1.83 -10.46 -5.23
CA PHE A 195 -2.72 -10.77 -4.14
C PHE A 195 -4.18 -10.60 -4.56
N TYR A 196 -5.06 -11.38 -3.93
CA TYR A 196 -6.50 -11.25 -4.10
C TYR A 196 -7.02 -10.16 -3.18
N VAL A 197 -7.72 -9.16 -3.70
CA VAL A 197 -8.43 -8.17 -2.88
C VAL A 197 -9.78 -8.76 -2.48
N VAL A 198 -9.86 -9.34 -1.28
CA VAL A 198 -11.05 -10.09 -0.83
C VAL A 198 -12.11 -9.21 -0.19
N GLY A 199 -11.77 -8.00 0.23
CA GLY A 199 -12.74 -7.06 0.78
C GLY A 199 -12.19 -5.66 0.93
N TYR A 200 -13.10 -4.69 0.99
CA TYR A 200 -12.84 -3.33 1.44
C TYR A 200 -14.09 -2.76 2.10
N ARG A 201 -13.91 -1.81 3.00
CA ARG A 201 -15.02 -1.03 3.55
C ARG A 201 -14.51 0.30 4.13
N PHE A 202 -15.41 1.27 4.25
CA PHE A 202 -15.17 2.46 5.05
C PHE A 202 -15.39 2.18 6.54
N GLY A 203 -14.67 2.90 7.41
CA GLY A 203 -14.64 2.73 8.87
C GLY A 203 -13.44 1.91 9.36
N ASN A 204 -13.46 1.55 10.64
CA ASN A 204 -12.47 0.66 11.24
C ASN A 204 -12.81 -0.80 10.93
N PHE A 205 -11.80 -1.60 10.60
CA PHE A 205 -11.96 -3.03 10.39
C PHE A 205 -12.49 -3.75 11.65
N ASP A 206 -13.60 -4.48 11.50
CA ASP A 206 -14.15 -5.37 12.52
C ASP A 206 -13.80 -6.82 12.16
N GLU A 207 -12.81 -7.37 12.86
CA GLU A 207 -12.26 -8.70 12.62
C GLU A 207 -13.31 -9.83 12.69
N LYS A 208 -14.40 -9.62 13.42
CA LYS A 208 -15.46 -10.64 13.60
C LYS A 208 -16.56 -10.52 12.55
N LYS A 209 -16.79 -9.33 12.00
CA LYS A 209 -17.92 -9.06 11.09
C LYS A 209 -17.50 -8.93 9.64
N ASP A 210 -16.45 -8.18 9.36
CA ASP A 210 -16.07 -7.82 7.99
C ASP A 210 -15.64 -9.04 7.15
N PRO A 211 -14.90 -10.03 7.68
CA PRO A 211 -14.56 -11.24 6.93
C PRO A 211 -15.76 -12.06 6.43
N LEU A 212 -16.93 -11.91 7.07
CA LEU A 212 -18.16 -12.60 6.65
C LEU A 212 -18.70 -12.08 5.32
N ALA A 213 -18.29 -10.88 4.91
CA ALA A 213 -18.71 -10.23 3.66
C ALA A 213 -17.65 -10.30 2.55
N TYR A 214 -16.54 -11.02 2.77
CA TYR A 214 -15.48 -11.14 1.77
C TYR A 214 -15.95 -11.81 0.49
N ASN A 215 -15.45 -11.32 -0.64
CA ASN A 215 -15.48 -12.05 -1.89
C ASN A 215 -14.37 -13.10 -1.89
N LEU A 216 -14.74 -14.35 -1.63
CA LEU A 216 -13.82 -15.50 -1.71
C LEU A 216 -14.06 -16.35 -2.96
N LYS A 217 -14.93 -15.89 -3.87
CA LYS A 217 -15.27 -16.60 -5.10
C LYS A 217 -14.46 -16.10 -6.30
N ASP A 218 -14.52 -14.80 -6.59
CA ASP A 218 -13.87 -14.18 -7.75
C ASP A 218 -13.16 -12.85 -7.41
N PRO A 219 -12.44 -12.74 -6.27
CA PRO A 219 -11.76 -11.50 -5.91
C PRO A 219 -10.70 -11.14 -6.96
N PRO A 220 -10.54 -9.85 -7.32
CA PRO A 220 -9.57 -9.45 -8.31
C PRO A 220 -8.14 -9.73 -7.83
N LEU A 221 -7.35 -10.39 -8.69
CA LEU A 221 -5.92 -10.59 -8.50
C LEU A 221 -5.14 -9.35 -8.99
N ARG A 222 -4.48 -8.66 -8.06
CA ARG A 222 -3.72 -7.41 -8.34
C ARG A 222 -2.39 -7.40 -7.62
N ASN A 223 -1.50 -6.49 -7.98
CA ASN A 223 -0.26 -6.21 -7.25
C ASN A 223 -0.31 -4.86 -6.50
N THR A 224 -1.30 -4.01 -6.79
CA THR A 224 -1.51 -2.71 -6.15
C THR A 224 -2.99 -2.48 -5.90
N ALA A 225 -3.34 -1.99 -4.71
CA ALA A 225 -4.71 -1.66 -4.33
C ALA A 225 -4.76 -0.40 -3.46
N ALA A 226 -5.80 0.42 -3.67
CA ALA A 226 -5.99 1.65 -2.90
C ALA A 226 -6.61 1.36 -1.54
N VAL A 227 -5.92 1.76 -0.47
CA VAL A 227 -6.45 1.80 0.90
C VAL A 227 -7.14 3.15 1.11
N PRO A 228 -8.43 3.18 1.45
CA PRO A 228 -9.13 4.44 1.74
C PRO A 228 -8.67 5.02 3.08
N LYS A 229 -8.51 6.34 3.19
CA LYS A 229 -8.14 7.02 4.46
C LYS A 229 -9.10 6.70 5.62
N ASN A 230 -10.38 6.61 5.27
CA ASN A 230 -11.50 6.37 6.17
C ASN A 230 -11.97 4.92 6.04
N GLY A 231 -11.06 3.95 5.91
CA GLY A 231 -11.45 2.57 5.68
C GLY A 231 -10.29 1.60 5.66
N TRP A 232 -10.56 0.42 5.14
CA TRP A 232 -9.59 -0.66 5.06
C TRP A 232 -9.78 -1.47 3.77
N ILE A 233 -8.73 -2.18 3.39
CA ILE A 233 -8.78 -3.28 2.42
C ILE A 233 -8.19 -4.54 3.04
N ALA A 234 -8.70 -5.69 2.65
CA ALA A 234 -8.16 -6.99 3.02
C ALA A 234 -7.66 -7.70 1.77
N ILE A 235 -6.40 -8.12 1.80
CA ILE A 235 -5.77 -8.87 0.71
C ILE A 235 -5.34 -10.26 1.18
N ARG A 236 -5.36 -11.24 0.29
CA ARG A 236 -4.86 -12.59 0.54
C ARG A 236 -3.86 -13.03 -0.51
N PHE A 237 -2.77 -13.63 -0.07
CA PHE A 237 -1.77 -14.25 -0.95
C PHE A 237 -1.06 -15.39 -0.23
N ARG A 238 -0.31 -16.18 -1.00
CA ARG A 238 0.50 -17.29 -0.49
C ARG A 238 1.97 -16.91 -0.62
N THR A 239 2.77 -17.16 0.41
CA THR A 239 4.21 -16.87 0.42
C THR A 239 5.02 -17.95 -0.28
N ASN A 240 4.74 -18.20 -1.56
CA ASN A 240 5.38 -19.24 -2.37
C ASN A 240 6.55 -18.71 -3.23
N ASN A 241 6.99 -17.47 -3.00
CA ASN A 241 8.13 -16.85 -3.65
C ASN A 241 9.19 -16.49 -2.59
N PRO A 242 10.23 -17.32 -2.35
CA PRO A 242 11.29 -17.06 -1.39
C PRO A 242 12.07 -15.81 -1.78
N GLY A 243 12.36 -14.93 -0.83
CA GLY A 243 13.03 -13.66 -1.14
C GLY A 243 12.78 -12.57 -0.11
N VAL A 244 13.16 -11.36 -0.49
CA VAL A 244 12.98 -10.13 0.28
C VAL A 244 12.11 -9.20 -0.56
N TRP A 245 10.89 -8.94 -0.10
CA TRP A 245 9.84 -8.28 -0.88
C TRP A 245 9.34 -7.03 -0.16
N LEU A 246 9.50 -5.89 -0.83
CA LEU A 246 8.97 -4.60 -0.35
C LEU A 246 7.44 -4.58 -0.48
N MET A 247 6.78 -4.02 0.53
CA MET A 247 5.41 -3.53 0.45
C MET A 247 5.44 -2.05 0.80
N ASP A 248 5.03 -1.22 -0.15
CA ASP A 248 5.16 0.23 -0.09
C ASP A 248 3.88 0.93 -0.52
N CYS A 249 3.77 2.20 -0.16
CA CYS A 249 2.82 3.08 -0.82
C CYS A 249 3.41 3.60 -2.13
N HIS A 250 2.75 3.28 -3.24
CA HIS A 250 3.14 3.64 -4.60
C HIS A 250 2.86 5.13 -4.95
N SER A 251 2.87 5.99 -3.93
CA SER A 251 3.03 7.44 -4.02
C SER A 251 4.45 7.75 -3.60
N GLU A 252 5.28 8.21 -4.53
CA GLU A 252 6.73 8.40 -4.33
C GLU A 252 7.07 9.21 -3.06
N ARG A 253 6.23 10.20 -2.74
CA ARG A 253 6.38 10.98 -1.50
C ARG A 253 6.17 10.13 -0.25
N HIS A 254 5.17 9.27 -0.23
CA HIS A 254 4.89 8.43 0.95
C HIS A 254 5.91 7.31 1.10
N HIS A 255 6.37 6.72 -0.02
CA HIS A 255 7.48 5.78 -0.05
C HIS A 255 8.73 6.40 0.59
N THR A 256 9.19 7.55 0.07
CA THR A 256 10.37 8.25 0.61
C THR A 256 10.18 8.80 2.03
N TRP A 257 8.94 8.95 2.50
CA TRP A 257 8.61 9.33 3.88
C TRP A 257 8.49 8.14 4.84
N GLY A 258 8.65 6.90 4.36
CA GLY A 258 8.74 5.71 5.19
C GLY A 258 7.46 4.88 5.28
N MET A 259 6.51 5.02 4.35
CA MET A 259 5.32 4.14 4.27
C MET A 259 5.65 2.80 3.62
N ASP A 260 6.64 2.11 4.20
CA ASP A 260 7.15 0.85 3.69
C ASP A 260 7.22 -0.20 4.80
N MET A 261 7.18 -1.46 4.40
CA MET A 261 7.63 -2.59 5.20
C MET A 261 8.19 -3.68 4.28
N VAL A 262 8.96 -4.60 4.83
CA VAL A 262 9.57 -5.68 4.04
C VAL A 262 9.14 -7.04 4.55
N PHE A 263 8.67 -7.89 3.65
CA PHE A 263 8.48 -9.31 3.91
C PHE A 263 9.75 -10.08 3.54
N ILE A 264 10.23 -10.92 4.44
CA ILE A 264 11.25 -11.94 4.12
C ILE A 264 10.55 -13.28 4.08
N VAL A 265 10.42 -13.87 2.89
CA VAL A 265 9.91 -15.23 2.72
C VAL A 265 11.10 -16.18 2.74
N LYS A 266 11.15 -17.04 3.77
CA LYS A 266 12.20 -18.06 3.90
C LYS A 266 12.13 -19.08 2.76
N ASN A 267 13.23 -19.78 2.53
CA ASN A 267 13.26 -20.97 1.69
C ASN A 267 12.29 -22.04 2.23
N GLY A 268 11.72 -22.81 1.30
CA GLY A 268 11.00 -24.05 1.56
C GLY A 268 11.93 -25.24 1.73
N GLU A 269 11.40 -26.43 1.49
CA GLU A 269 12.11 -27.70 1.67
C GLU A 269 12.81 -28.14 0.39
N CYS A 270 12.23 -27.81 -0.78
CA CYS A 270 12.77 -28.22 -2.07
C CYS A 270 13.79 -27.22 -2.64
N PRO A 271 14.73 -27.66 -3.50
CA PRO A 271 15.72 -26.77 -4.10
C PRO A 271 15.14 -25.62 -4.93
N ASP A 272 14.01 -25.84 -5.58
CA ASP A 272 13.24 -24.84 -6.34
C ASP A 272 12.41 -23.90 -5.45
N GLU A 273 12.31 -24.20 -4.15
CA GLU A 273 11.70 -23.35 -3.14
C GLU A 273 12.75 -22.51 -2.39
N SER A 274 13.87 -22.19 -3.04
CA SER A 274 14.98 -21.44 -2.44
C SER A 274 15.34 -20.19 -3.23
N ILE A 275 15.84 -19.16 -2.53
CA ILE A 275 16.38 -17.96 -3.18
C ILE A 275 17.56 -18.33 -4.06
N LEU A 276 17.62 -17.75 -5.25
CA LEU A 276 18.73 -17.91 -6.18
C LEU A 276 20.04 -17.31 -5.61
N PRO A 277 21.21 -17.86 -5.95
CA PRO A 277 22.47 -17.22 -5.58
C PRO A 277 22.57 -15.82 -6.20
N PRO A 278 23.19 -14.85 -5.49
CA PRO A 278 23.34 -13.50 -6.00
C PRO A 278 24.20 -13.50 -7.27
N PRO A 279 23.85 -12.72 -8.30
CA PRO A 279 24.70 -12.51 -9.46
C PRO A 279 26.11 -12.00 -9.08
N PRO A 280 27.16 -12.37 -9.83
CA PRO A 280 28.54 -11.97 -9.52
C PRO A 280 28.78 -10.46 -9.68
N ASP A 281 27.91 -9.77 -10.42
CA ASP A 281 28.00 -8.35 -10.80
C ASP A 281 27.02 -7.46 -10.01
N MET A 282 26.51 -7.93 -8.87
CA MET A 282 25.69 -7.10 -7.98
C MET A 282 26.43 -5.81 -7.58
N PRO A 283 25.78 -4.63 -7.68
CA PRO A 283 26.36 -3.37 -7.24
C PRO A 283 26.83 -3.44 -5.79
N GLN A 284 27.97 -2.81 -5.48
CA GLN A 284 28.45 -2.69 -4.11
C GLN A 284 27.57 -1.70 -3.34
N CYS A 285 27.30 -2.01 -2.07
CA CYS A 285 26.67 -1.10 -1.12
C CYS A 285 27.69 -0.07 -0.62
#